data_AF-A0A849KTJ2-F1
#
_entry.id   AF-A0A849KTJ2-F1
#
_cell.length_a   1.000
_cell.length_b   1.000
_cell.length_c   1.000
_cell.angle_alpha   90.00
_cell.angle_beta   90.00
_cell.angle_gamma   90.00
#
_symmetry.space_group_name_H-M   'P 1'
#
loop_
_entity.id
_entity.type
_entity.pdbx_description
1 polymer ?
#
loop_
_entity_poly.entity_id
_entity_poly.type
_entity_poly.pdbx_seq_one_letter_code
_entity_poly.pdbx_strand_id
1 'polypeptide(L)'
;MMLLAVLVAGSAAAQQVAGDRDAATEMIRAMEQNCLPKLAADGVFPVLGVRPAEPALASALLPAGDGIVWRTSHPGVVVVSPSAPHACQVLAEGVDRDALSAALAERVASGALVLEGELPLGPRDQRGLYLYAPAADGYVRIHVANLPEGRLGALFTRTEENPAAGSAPSQ
;
A
#
# COMPACT_ATOMS: atom_id res chain seq x y z
N MET A 1 -19.15 -2.27 50.36
CA MET A 1 -18.90 -3.03 49.12
C MET A 1 -19.97 -2.67 48.11
N MET A 2 -19.63 -1.94 47.05
CA MET A 2 -20.54 -1.73 45.91
C MET A 2 -19.69 -1.67 44.64
N LEU A 3 -20.12 -2.45 43.65
CA LEU A 3 -19.40 -2.85 42.44
C LEU A 3 -18.96 -1.65 41.58
N LEU A 4 -17.72 -1.72 41.08
CA LEU A 4 -17.27 -1.00 39.90
C LEU A 4 -17.57 -1.87 38.67
N ALA A 5 -18.53 -1.47 37.85
CA ALA A 5 -18.83 -2.11 36.58
C ALA A 5 -19.08 -1.03 35.52
N VAL A 6 -18.02 -0.31 35.12
CA VAL A 6 -18.02 0.57 33.95
C VAL A 6 -16.62 0.55 33.34
N LEU A 7 -16.53 0.57 32.01
CA LEU A 7 -15.33 0.65 31.14
C LEU A 7 -14.71 -0.67 30.63
N VAL A 8 -15.42 -1.39 29.76
CA VAL A 8 -14.78 -2.36 28.83
C VAL A 8 -15.13 -2.08 27.36
N ALA A 9 -16.21 -1.34 27.07
CA ALA A 9 -16.66 -1.10 25.68
C ALA A 9 -15.88 0.01 24.92
N GLY A 10 -15.16 0.90 25.61
CA GLY A 10 -14.39 1.98 24.96
C GLY A 10 -13.02 1.55 24.43
N SER A 11 -12.48 0.42 24.92
CA SER A 11 -11.12 -0.02 24.60
C SER A 11 -11.06 -0.71 23.24
N ALA A 12 -12.03 -1.55 22.90
CA ALA A 12 -12.01 -2.33 21.66
C ALA A 12 -12.13 -1.46 20.39
N ALA A 13 -13.01 -0.45 20.40
CA ALA A 13 -13.14 0.46 19.26
C ALA A 13 -11.90 1.37 19.11
N ALA A 14 -11.32 1.84 20.22
CA ALA A 14 -10.10 2.63 20.18
C ALA A 14 -8.88 1.79 19.73
N GLN A 15 -8.79 0.52 20.15
CA GLN A 15 -7.77 -0.43 19.72
C GLN A 15 -7.92 -0.77 18.23
N GLN A 16 -9.14 -0.92 17.74
CA GLN A 16 -9.40 -1.15 16.33
C GLN A 16 -8.95 0.06 15.50
N VAL A 17 -9.37 1.28 15.86
CA VAL A 17 -8.95 2.50 15.15
C VAL A 17 -7.43 2.69 15.19
N ALA A 18 -6.78 2.36 16.30
CA ALA A 18 -5.31 2.40 16.40
C ALA A 18 -4.67 1.37 15.45
N GLY A 19 -5.15 0.13 15.47
CA GLY A 19 -4.68 -0.92 14.56
C GLY A 19 -4.87 -0.57 13.08
N ASP A 20 -6.00 0.06 12.74
CA ASP A 20 -6.30 0.44 11.37
C ASP A 20 -5.37 1.56 10.86
N ARG A 21 -4.94 2.47 11.73
CA ARG A 21 -3.93 3.50 11.45
C ARG A 21 -2.52 2.94 11.37
N ASP A 22 -2.20 1.98 12.23
CA ASP A 22 -0.93 1.26 12.17
C ASP A 22 -0.80 0.49 10.84
N ALA A 23 -1.90 -0.11 10.36
CA ALA A 23 -1.97 -0.75 9.05
C ALA A 23 -1.72 0.24 7.90
N ALA A 24 -2.31 1.44 7.94
CA ALA A 24 -2.06 2.50 6.94
C ALA A 24 -0.59 2.92 6.92
N THR A 25 0.00 3.11 8.10
CA THR A 25 1.42 3.48 8.26
C THR A 25 2.35 2.39 7.73
N GLU A 26 2.06 1.13 8.06
CA GLU A 26 2.86 0.00 7.59
C GLU A 26 2.71 -0.21 6.08
N MET A 27 1.51 0.04 5.52
CA MET A 27 1.30 0.00 4.08
C MET A 27 2.20 1.02 3.37
N ILE A 28 2.22 2.28 3.81
CA ILE A 28 3.12 3.32 3.24
C ILE A 28 4.59 2.92 3.40
N ARG A 29 4.98 2.41 4.57
CA ARG A 29 6.35 1.93 4.79
C ARG A 29 6.72 0.82 3.81
N ALA A 30 5.86 -0.17 3.61
CA ALA A 30 6.09 -1.28 2.69
C ALA A 30 6.17 -0.81 1.22
N MET A 31 5.36 0.17 0.85
CA MET A 31 5.44 0.82 -0.46
C MET A 31 6.81 1.47 -0.68
N GLU A 32 7.25 2.29 0.28
CA GLU A 32 8.48 3.09 0.21
C GLU A 32 9.76 2.25 0.36
N GLN A 33 9.75 1.23 1.20
CA GLN A 33 10.95 0.46 1.54
C GLN A 33 11.11 -0.82 0.74
N ASN A 34 10.04 -1.37 0.16
CA ASN A 34 10.09 -2.65 -0.57
C ASN A 34 9.76 -2.50 -2.04
N CYS A 35 8.57 -2.01 -2.39
CA CYS A 35 8.14 -2.00 -3.77
C CYS A 35 8.82 -0.90 -4.60
N LEU A 36 8.86 0.34 -4.12
CA LEU A 36 9.53 1.42 -4.86
C LEU A 36 11.01 1.11 -5.14
N PRO A 37 11.83 0.68 -4.16
CA PRO A 37 13.23 0.39 -4.42
C PRO A 37 13.42 -0.86 -5.30
N LYS A 38 12.57 -1.90 -5.16
CA LYS A 38 12.61 -3.06 -6.08
C LYS A 38 12.50 -2.60 -7.53
N LEU A 39 11.53 -1.74 -7.82
CA LEU A 39 11.29 -1.27 -9.19
C LEU A 39 12.30 -0.18 -9.61
N ALA A 40 12.85 0.61 -8.68
CA ALA A 40 13.90 1.57 -8.97
C ALA A 40 15.27 0.91 -9.24
N ALA A 41 15.53 -0.26 -8.65
CA ALA A 41 16.80 -1.00 -8.75
C ALA A 41 16.68 -2.30 -9.56
N ASP A 42 15.95 -2.25 -10.69
CA ASP A 42 15.86 -3.34 -11.69
C ASP A 42 15.50 -4.74 -11.13
N GLY A 43 14.63 -4.79 -10.14
CA GLY A 43 14.05 -6.04 -9.62
C GLY A 43 14.71 -6.58 -8.37
N VAL A 44 15.77 -5.95 -7.84
CA VAL A 44 16.39 -6.36 -6.57
C VAL A 44 15.46 -6.02 -5.41
N PHE A 45 14.82 -7.03 -4.85
CA PHE A 45 13.88 -6.84 -3.74
C PHE A 45 14.62 -6.61 -2.41
N PRO A 46 14.47 -5.44 -1.76
CA PRO A 46 15.09 -5.21 -0.46
C PRO A 46 14.29 -5.93 0.64
N VAL A 47 14.99 -6.73 1.45
CA VAL A 47 14.40 -7.45 2.59
C VAL A 47 14.46 -6.58 3.85
N LEU A 48 13.88 -5.38 3.78
CA LEU A 48 13.81 -4.45 4.91
C LEU A 48 12.45 -4.58 5.60
N GLY A 49 12.46 -4.82 6.90
CA GLY A 49 11.24 -4.86 7.72
C GLY A 49 10.26 -5.99 7.39
N VAL A 50 10.68 -6.96 6.57
CA VAL A 50 9.82 -8.04 6.09
C VAL A 50 10.45 -9.41 6.25
N ARG A 51 9.61 -10.45 6.32
CA ARG A 51 10.01 -11.87 6.39
C ARG A 51 9.16 -12.72 5.44
N PRO A 52 9.66 -13.86 4.94
CA PRO A 52 8.85 -14.73 4.09
C PRO A 52 7.56 -15.14 4.79
N ALA A 53 6.45 -15.15 4.06
CA ALA A 53 5.17 -15.62 4.54
C ALA A 53 5.13 -17.15 4.66
N GLU A 54 4.21 -17.64 5.47
CA GLU A 54 3.94 -19.06 5.59
C GLU A 54 3.40 -19.63 4.25
N PRO A 55 3.73 -20.89 3.89
CA PRO A 55 3.38 -21.44 2.58
C PRO A 55 1.90 -21.38 2.22
N ALA A 56 1.00 -21.52 3.20
CA ALA A 56 -0.44 -21.44 2.98
C ALA A 56 -0.87 -20.05 2.47
N LEU A 57 -0.31 -18.98 3.06
CA LEU A 57 -0.60 -17.61 2.64
C LEU A 57 0.04 -17.31 1.28
N ALA A 58 1.26 -17.80 1.05
CA ALA A 58 1.93 -17.67 -0.23
C ALA A 58 1.12 -18.32 -1.37
N SER A 59 0.64 -19.56 -1.18
CA SER A 59 -0.19 -20.27 -2.16
C SER A 59 -1.54 -19.58 -2.42
N ALA A 60 -2.11 -18.91 -1.42
CA ALA A 60 -3.37 -18.18 -1.57
C ALA A 60 -3.21 -16.90 -2.41
N LEU A 61 -2.07 -16.20 -2.29
CA LEU A 61 -1.83 -14.91 -2.94
C LEU A 61 -1.01 -15.02 -4.25
N LEU A 62 -0.29 -16.12 -4.45
CA LEU A 62 0.47 -16.44 -5.67
C LEU A 62 0.06 -17.82 -6.23
N PRO A 63 -1.21 -18.01 -6.66
CA PRO A 63 -1.71 -19.32 -7.10
C PRO A 63 -1.02 -19.85 -8.37
N ALA A 64 -0.43 -18.96 -9.19
CA ALA A 64 0.26 -19.31 -10.44
C ALA A 64 1.78 -19.59 -10.26
N GLY A 65 2.35 -19.37 -9.07
CA GLY A 65 3.58 -20.05 -8.65
C GLY A 65 4.94 -19.37 -8.83
N ASP A 66 5.06 -18.10 -9.23
CA ASP A 66 6.38 -17.44 -9.36
C ASP A 66 6.47 -16.14 -8.54
N GLY A 67 7.22 -16.18 -7.43
CA GLY A 67 7.52 -15.02 -6.60
C GLY A 67 7.65 -15.35 -5.11
N ILE A 68 7.67 -14.32 -4.27
CA ILE A 68 7.68 -14.45 -2.81
C ILE A 68 6.62 -13.52 -2.22
N VAL A 69 5.86 -14.04 -1.27
CA VAL A 69 5.01 -13.22 -0.39
C VAL A 69 5.78 -12.94 0.90
N TRP A 70 5.82 -11.68 1.29
CA TRP A 70 6.52 -11.20 2.47
C TRP A 70 5.51 -10.64 3.47
N ARG A 71 5.67 -11.00 4.73
CA ARG A 71 4.95 -10.40 5.85
C ARG A 71 5.71 -9.21 6.39
N THR A 72 5.00 -8.12 6.62
CA THR A 72 5.51 -6.95 7.32
C THR A 72 5.41 -7.17 8.85
N SER A 73 5.74 -6.13 9.62
CA SER A 73 5.55 -6.17 11.08
C SER A 73 4.06 -6.12 11.47
N HIS A 74 3.21 -5.54 10.62
CA HIS A 74 1.76 -5.52 10.81
C HIS A 74 1.12 -6.79 10.22
N PRO A 75 0.28 -7.53 10.99
CA PRO A 75 -0.26 -8.81 10.54
C PRO A 75 -1.21 -8.69 9.34
N GLY A 76 -1.85 -7.53 9.17
CA GLY A 76 -2.76 -7.24 8.06
C GLY A 76 -2.09 -6.65 6.83
N VAL A 77 -0.76 -6.45 6.80
CA VAL A 77 -0.06 -5.89 5.63
C VAL A 77 0.99 -6.89 5.11
N VAL A 78 0.92 -7.17 3.81
CA VAL A 78 1.84 -8.08 3.12
C VAL A 78 2.35 -7.47 1.81
N VAL A 79 3.56 -7.87 1.42
CA VAL A 79 4.16 -7.50 0.14
C VAL A 79 4.24 -8.72 -0.74
N VAL A 80 3.57 -8.68 -1.89
CA VAL A 80 3.68 -9.70 -2.93
C VAL A 80 4.73 -9.24 -3.92
N SER A 81 5.81 -9.99 -4.04
CA SER A 81 6.87 -9.75 -5.01
C SER A 81 6.90 -10.90 -6.02
N PRO A 82 6.17 -10.76 -7.15
CA PRO A 82 6.29 -11.70 -8.26
C PRO A 82 7.73 -11.79 -8.75
N SER A 83 8.11 -12.92 -9.36
CA SER A 83 9.41 -13.08 -10.02
C SER A 83 9.59 -12.14 -11.21
N ALA A 84 8.49 -11.63 -11.77
CA ALA A 84 8.53 -10.58 -12.78
C ALA A 84 9.23 -9.33 -12.20
N PRO A 85 10.34 -8.86 -12.80
CA PRO A 85 11.16 -7.79 -12.21
C PRO A 85 10.45 -6.44 -12.15
N HIS A 86 9.43 -6.24 -12.99
CA HIS A 86 8.74 -4.96 -13.15
C HIS A 86 7.42 -4.83 -12.38
N ALA A 87 7.13 -5.76 -11.46
CA ALA A 87 5.91 -5.75 -10.67
C ALA A 87 6.19 -5.96 -9.17
N CYS A 88 5.47 -5.24 -8.32
CA CYS A 88 5.39 -5.47 -6.89
C CYS A 88 4.01 -5.06 -6.41
N GLN A 89 3.52 -5.66 -5.33
CA GLN A 89 2.20 -5.31 -4.79
C GLN A 89 2.26 -5.28 -3.27
N VAL A 90 1.59 -4.29 -2.67
CA VAL A 90 1.30 -4.26 -1.24
C VAL A 90 -0.19 -4.51 -1.07
N LEU A 91 -0.54 -5.47 -0.22
CA LEU A 91 -1.91 -5.80 0.13
C LEU A 91 -2.11 -5.52 1.61
N ALA A 92 -3.23 -4.88 1.96
CA ALA A 92 -3.53 -4.51 3.32
C ALA A 92 -5.00 -4.74 3.68
N GLU A 93 -5.23 -5.28 4.87
CA GLU A 93 -6.55 -5.48 5.47
C GLU A 93 -6.74 -4.56 6.67
N GLY A 94 -7.99 -4.12 6.91
CA GLY A 94 -8.31 -3.26 8.05
C GLY A 94 -7.61 -1.91 8.02
N VAL A 95 -7.37 -1.33 6.84
CA VAL A 95 -6.69 -0.03 6.74
C VAL A 95 -7.67 1.13 6.95
N ASP A 96 -7.32 2.06 7.83
CA ASP A 96 -7.97 3.37 7.93
C ASP A 96 -7.67 4.17 6.65
N ARG A 97 -8.69 4.32 5.79
CA ARG A 97 -8.58 4.98 4.48
C ARG A 97 -8.27 6.47 4.61
N ASP A 98 -8.75 7.12 5.66
CA ASP A 98 -8.50 8.54 5.89
C ASP A 98 -7.04 8.73 6.32
N ALA A 99 -6.54 7.85 7.17
CA ALA A 99 -5.12 7.83 7.55
C ALA A 99 -4.20 7.55 6.35
N LEU A 100 -4.56 6.57 5.50
CA LEU A 100 -3.82 6.29 4.27
C LEU A 100 -3.86 7.50 3.32
N SER A 101 -5.03 8.10 3.12
CA SER A 101 -5.19 9.26 2.24
C SER A 101 -4.38 10.46 2.72
N ALA A 102 -4.36 10.72 4.03
CA ALA A 102 -3.55 11.78 4.63
C ALA A 102 -2.05 11.52 4.41
N ALA A 103 -1.58 10.30 4.66
CA ALA A 103 -0.18 9.93 4.44
C ALA A 103 0.21 10.08 2.96
N LEU A 104 -0.64 9.65 2.03
CA LEU A 104 -0.40 9.85 0.59
C LEU A 104 -0.37 11.34 0.22
N ALA A 105 -1.28 12.15 0.77
CA ALA A 105 -1.31 13.59 0.55
C ALA A 105 -0.01 14.28 1.00
N GLU A 106 0.60 13.83 2.11
CA GLU A 106 1.91 14.33 2.54
C GLU A 106 3.02 14.06 1.52
N ARG A 107 3.00 12.88 0.87
CA ARG A 107 4.00 12.49 -0.13
C ARG A 107 3.79 13.25 -1.45
N VAL A 108 2.55 13.55 -1.79
CA VAL A 108 2.22 14.40 -2.92
C VAL A 108 2.68 15.84 -2.65
N ALA A 109 2.40 16.36 -1.45
CA ALA A 109 2.80 17.71 -1.05
C ALA A 109 4.33 17.89 -0.97
N SER A 110 5.08 16.84 -0.61
CA SER A 110 6.55 16.87 -0.61
C SER A 110 7.19 16.71 -1.99
N GLY A 111 6.40 16.41 -3.02
CA GLY A 111 6.89 16.11 -4.37
C GLY A 111 7.48 14.70 -4.53
N ALA A 112 7.37 13.84 -3.52
CA ALA A 112 7.81 12.45 -3.61
C ALA A 112 6.90 11.61 -4.55
N LEU A 113 5.64 12.01 -4.70
CA LEU A 113 4.65 11.38 -5.58
C LEU A 113 3.92 12.43 -6.41
N VAL A 114 3.57 12.07 -7.64
CA VAL A 114 2.60 12.81 -8.47
C VAL A 114 1.27 12.04 -8.44
N LEU A 115 0.15 12.73 -8.24
CA LEU A 115 -1.18 12.14 -8.15
C LEU A 115 -1.98 12.37 -9.45
N GLU A 116 -2.65 11.32 -9.90
CA GLU A 116 -3.72 11.36 -10.91
C GLU A 116 -4.99 10.74 -10.29
N GLY A 117 -6.05 11.55 -10.22
CA GLY A 117 -7.28 11.24 -9.49
C GLY A 117 -7.49 12.17 -8.29
N GLU A 118 -8.42 11.81 -7.43
CA GLU A 118 -8.79 12.61 -6.26
C GLU A 118 -8.59 11.81 -4.97
N LEU A 119 -8.09 12.49 -3.94
CA LEU A 119 -8.11 12.02 -2.56
C LEU A 119 -9.31 12.67 -1.83
N PRO A 120 -9.95 11.99 -0.87
CA PRO A 120 -9.60 10.68 -0.32
C PRO A 120 -10.06 9.50 -1.20
N LEU A 121 -9.43 8.33 -1.00
CA LEU A 121 -9.85 7.07 -1.62
C LEU A 121 -11.24 6.66 -1.11
N GLY A 122 -12.26 6.88 -1.95
CA GLY A 122 -13.63 6.50 -1.62
C GLY A 122 -13.77 4.98 -1.42
N PRO A 123 -14.59 4.51 -0.47
CA PRO A 123 -14.79 3.06 -0.24
C PRO A 123 -15.48 2.35 -1.40
N ARG A 124 -16.09 3.11 -2.32
CA ARG A 124 -16.74 2.63 -3.55
C ARG A 124 -16.02 3.07 -4.82
N ASP A 125 -14.85 3.68 -4.67
CA ASP A 125 -14.07 4.08 -5.85
C ASP A 125 -13.51 2.81 -6.50
N GLN A 126 -14.12 2.46 -7.64
CA GLN A 126 -13.75 1.30 -8.44
C GLN A 126 -12.55 1.59 -9.35
N ARG A 127 -12.28 2.87 -9.63
CA ARG A 127 -11.11 3.26 -10.42
C ARG A 127 -9.86 3.29 -9.55
N GLY A 128 -10.03 3.61 -8.26
CA GLY A 128 -8.91 3.84 -7.37
C GLY A 128 -8.15 5.10 -7.77
N LEU A 129 -6.94 5.26 -7.23
CA LEU A 129 -6.06 6.37 -7.58
C LEU A 129 -4.77 5.88 -8.22
N TYR A 130 -4.18 6.72 -9.06
CA TYR A 130 -2.86 6.49 -9.64
C TYR A 130 -1.86 7.48 -9.05
N LEU A 131 -0.72 6.97 -8.60
CA LEU A 131 0.42 7.77 -8.18
C LEU A 131 1.62 7.43 -9.04
N TYR A 132 2.54 8.37 -9.17
CA TYR A 132 3.77 8.19 -9.91
C TYR A 132 4.95 8.63 -9.05
N ALA A 133 5.87 7.70 -8.81
CA ALA A 133 7.14 7.98 -8.15
C ALA A 133 8.24 8.10 -9.22
N PRO A 134 9.10 9.13 -9.17
CA PRO A 134 10.24 9.23 -10.07
C PRO A 134 11.22 8.06 -9.90
N ALA A 135 11.80 7.61 -11.01
CA ALA A 135 12.89 6.62 -11.04
C ALA A 135 13.97 7.06 -12.05
N ALA A 136 15.13 6.38 -12.06
CA ALA A 136 16.28 6.77 -12.89
C ALA A 136 15.92 6.95 -14.38
N ASP A 137 15.17 5.99 -14.94
CA ASP A 137 14.77 5.96 -16.35
C ASP A 137 13.23 5.98 -16.49
N GLY A 138 12.57 6.97 -15.87
CA GLY A 138 11.13 7.17 -15.97
C GLY A 138 10.43 7.16 -14.62
N TYR A 139 9.36 6.37 -14.49
CA TYR A 139 8.47 6.39 -13.34
C TYR A 139 8.09 4.98 -12.86
N VAL A 140 7.75 4.89 -11.58
CA VAL A 140 6.99 3.78 -11.03
C VAL A 140 5.56 4.24 -10.87
N ARG A 141 4.65 3.65 -11.65
CA ARG A 141 3.21 3.84 -11.48
C ARG A 141 2.73 2.96 -10.32
N ILE A 142 1.97 3.56 -9.42
CA ILE A 142 1.33 2.93 -8.28
C ILE A 142 -0.18 3.05 -8.47
N HIS A 143 -0.87 1.93 -8.63
CA HIS A 143 -2.33 1.90 -8.66
C HIS A 143 -2.85 1.45 -7.30
N VAL A 144 -3.50 2.36 -6.57
CA VAL A 144 -4.09 2.06 -5.26
C VAL A 144 -5.59 1.90 -5.43
N ALA A 145 -6.13 0.72 -5.11
CA ALA A 145 -7.53 0.39 -5.33
C ALA A 145 -8.12 -0.46 -4.19
N ASN A 146 -9.44 -0.33 -4.01
CA ASN A 146 -10.20 -1.26 -3.19
C ASN A 146 -10.27 -2.63 -3.89
N LEU A 147 -9.90 -3.68 -3.17
CA LEU A 147 -9.98 -5.06 -3.62
C LEU A 147 -11.20 -5.75 -3.00
N PRO A 148 -11.60 -6.92 -3.52
CA PRO A 148 -12.64 -7.74 -2.90
C PRO A 148 -12.37 -8.00 -1.41
N GLU A 149 -13.43 -8.29 -0.66
CA GLU A 149 -13.37 -8.61 0.78
C GLU A 149 -12.91 -7.44 1.67
N GLY A 150 -12.99 -6.20 1.16
CA GLY A 150 -12.69 -5.00 1.94
C GLY A 150 -11.20 -4.66 2.06
N ARG A 151 -10.35 -5.35 1.29
CA ARG A 151 -8.90 -5.11 1.26
C ARG A 151 -8.54 -3.89 0.44
N LEU A 152 -7.37 -3.31 0.71
CA LEU A 152 -6.73 -2.32 -0.14
C LEU A 152 -5.50 -2.95 -0.80
N GLY A 153 -5.26 -2.60 -2.05
CA GLY A 153 -4.08 -3.03 -2.80
C GLY A 153 -3.38 -1.84 -3.44
N ALA A 154 -2.06 -1.83 -3.39
CA ALA A 154 -1.22 -0.94 -4.19
C ALA A 154 -0.36 -1.78 -5.14
N LEU A 155 -0.64 -1.68 -6.45
CA LEU A 155 0.12 -2.36 -7.49
C LEU A 155 1.16 -1.41 -8.09
N PHE A 156 2.41 -1.85 -8.14
CA PHE A 156 3.55 -1.11 -8.64
C PHE A 156 3.99 -1.68 -9.99
N THR A 157 4.13 -0.81 -11.00
CA THR A 157 4.61 -1.17 -12.34
C THR A 157 5.56 -0.13 -12.88
N ARG A 158 6.66 -0.54 -13.55
CA ARG A 158 7.54 0.39 -14.26
C ARG A 158 6.87 0.97 -15.50
N THR A 159 7.11 2.25 -15.77
CA THR A 159 6.68 2.95 -16.97
C THR A 159 7.66 4.08 -17.32
N GLU A 160 7.80 4.41 -18.60
CA GLU A 160 8.68 5.49 -19.07
C GLU A 160 7.98 6.86 -19.00
N GLU A 161 6.65 6.88 -19.03
CA GLU A 161 5.84 8.10 -19.09
C GLU A 161 5.24 8.46 -17.73
N ASN A 162 5.20 9.76 -17.42
CA ASN A 162 4.32 10.30 -16.38
C ASN A 162 3.06 10.87 -17.04
N PRO A 163 1.96 10.10 -17.10
CA PRO A 163 0.72 10.55 -17.74
C PRO A 163 0.05 11.72 -16.99
N ALA A 164 0.39 11.96 -15.72
CA ALA A 164 -0.08 13.14 -14.99
C ALA A 164 0.59 14.44 -15.44
N ALA A 165 1.77 14.38 -16.10
CA ALA A 165 2.45 15.56 -16.64
C ALA A 165 1.80 16.12 -17.92
N GLY A 166 1.00 15.32 -18.64
CA GLY A 166 0.26 15.74 -19.83
C GLY A 166 -1.07 16.44 -19.53
N SER A 167 -1.48 16.50 -18.26
CA SER A 167 -2.78 17.07 -17.84
C SER A 167 -2.67 18.49 -17.27
N ALA A 168 -1.49 19.11 -17.29
CA ALA A 168 -1.38 20.53 -17.00
C ALA A 168 -2.14 21.31 -18.08
N PRO A 169 -3.17 22.13 -17.74
CA PRO A 169 -3.84 22.93 -18.74
C PRO A 169 -2.78 23.79 -19.44
N SER A 170 -2.70 23.67 -20.76
CA SER A 170 -1.95 24.63 -21.58
C SER A 170 -2.53 26.00 -21.26
N GLN A 171 -1.72 26.87 -20.66
CA GLN A 171 -2.04 28.29 -20.53
C GLN A 171 -2.09 28.94 -21.91
#